data_AF-A0A947S5S0-F1
#
_entry.id   AF-A0A947S5S0-F1
#
_cell.length_a   1.000
_cell.length_b   1.000
_cell.length_c   1.000
_cell.angle_alpha   90.00
_cell.angle_beta   90.00
_cell.angle_gamma   90.00
#
_symmetry.space_group_name_H-M   'P 1'
#
loop_
_entity.id
_entity.type
_entity.pdbx_description
1 polymer ?
#
loop_
_entity_poly.entity_id
_entity_poly.type
_entity_poly.pdbx_seq_one_letter_code
_entity_poly.pdbx_strand_id
1 'polypeptide(L)'
;MTSKLLTKLIDKAIVPAVLLLTTRIVSVVLMSSYLNFDFSIGLSGFTFQNSIEYIFINSYSTLVMTVVLVVGLIYVLIKSYAFHDSHIKPGVTAKLFELKIPNLIQSSFDIYSQAAIWISYAYLLLIVSGIMAYNKLIYSWVFYLVLGMTVVTTVFFIFDIENEIKLSKQKESEYDEDTLFLEMEDK
;
A
#
# COMPACT_ATOMS: atom_id res chain seq x y z
N MET A 1 -2.53 -28.63 -4.83
CA MET A 1 -2.79 -27.46 -5.69
C MET A 1 -3.08 -26.28 -4.79
N THR A 2 -2.11 -25.40 -4.56
CA THR A 2 -2.41 -24.08 -3.99
C THR A 2 -3.36 -23.36 -4.94
N SER A 3 -4.40 -22.74 -4.39
CA SER A 3 -5.38 -21.97 -5.18
C SER A 3 -4.64 -20.91 -5.99
N LYS A 4 -4.98 -20.73 -7.28
CA LYS A 4 -4.43 -19.69 -8.17
C LYS A 4 -4.55 -18.27 -7.57
N LEU A 5 -5.51 -18.08 -6.65
CA LEU A 5 -5.70 -16.84 -5.92
C LEU A 5 -4.56 -16.60 -4.92
N LEU A 6 -4.15 -17.64 -4.18
CA LEU A 6 -3.09 -17.53 -3.17
C LEU A 6 -1.76 -17.15 -3.81
N THR A 7 -1.41 -17.77 -4.93
CA THR A 7 -0.19 -17.43 -5.68
C THR A 7 -0.22 -15.99 -6.15
N LYS A 8 -1.36 -15.50 -6.67
CA LYS A 8 -1.53 -14.12 -7.12
C LYS A 8 -1.40 -13.09 -5.98
N LEU A 9 -1.86 -13.42 -4.77
CA LEU A 9 -1.69 -12.57 -3.59
C LEU A 9 -0.23 -12.54 -3.11
N ILE A 10 0.44 -13.70 -3.12
CA ILE A 10 1.87 -13.79 -2.77
C ILE A 10 2.69 -12.92 -3.72
N ASP A 11 2.47 -13.03 -5.04
CA ASP A 11 3.21 -12.24 -6.04
C ASP A 11 3.06 -10.73 -5.80
N LYS A 12 1.85 -10.29 -5.41
CA LYS A 12 1.59 -8.88 -5.07
C LYS A 12 2.25 -8.43 -3.76
N ALA A 13 2.45 -9.33 -2.81
CA ALA A 13 3.08 -9.04 -1.53
C ALA A 13 4.61 -8.92 -1.62
N ILE A 14 5.24 -9.53 -2.63
CA ILE A 14 6.70 -9.46 -2.84
C ILE A 14 7.16 -8.01 -3.02
N VAL A 15 6.43 -7.22 -3.82
CA VAL A 15 6.86 -5.83 -4.14
C VAL A 15 6.93 -4.95 -2.89
N PRO A 16 5.87 -4.82 -2.06
CA PRO A 16 5.96 -4.07 -0.80
C PRO A 16 7.04 -4.62 0.14
N ALA A 17 7.17 -5.95 0.26
CA ALA A 17 8.15 -6.57 1.15
C ALA A 17 9.59 -6.18 0.79
N VAL A 18 9.96 -6.37 -0.48
CA VAL A 18 11.30 -6.06 -0.98
C VAL A 18 11.55 -4.56 -0.90
N LEU A 19 10.57 -3.73 -1.25
CA LEU A 19 10.71 -2.28 -1.20
C LEU A 19 10.94 -1.77 0.23
N LEU A 20 10.17 -2.25 1.21
CA LEU A 20 10.32 -1.84 2.60
C LEU A 20 11.65 -2.33 3.20
N LEU A 21 12.06 -3.56 2.90
CA LEU A 21 13.33 -4.10 3.36
C LEU A 21 14.53 -3.37 2.76
N THR A 22 14.52 -3.11 1.45
CA THR A 22 15.57 -2.33 0.79
C THR A 22 15.61 -0.90 1.32
N THR A 23 14.45 -0.25 1.47
CA THR A 23 14.33 1.08 2.08
C THR A 23 14.95 1.10 3.47
N ARG A 24 14.71 0.06 4.27
CA ARG A 24 15.26 -0.03 5.63
C ARG A 24 16.79 -0.11 5.62
N ILE A 25 17.36 -1.00 4.80
CA ILE A 25 18.81 -1.16 4.71
C ILE A 25 19.46 0.12 4.18
N VAL A 26 18.92 0.67 3.09
CA VAL A 26 19.46 1.88 2.45
C VAL A 26 19.38 3.08 3.39
N SER A 27 18.25 3.28 4.07
CA SER A 27 18.09 4.41 5.00
C SER A 27 19.05 4.32 6.19
N VAL A 28 19.26 3.12 6.76
CA VAL A 28 20.25 2.91 7.82
C VAL A 28 21.65 3.28 7.32
N VAL A 29 22.08 2.74 6.16
CA VAL A 29 23.41 2.99 5.61
C VAL A 29 23.62 4.47 5.27
N LEU A 30 22.65 5.10 4.59
CA LEU A 30 22.75 6.50 4.19
C LEU A 30 22.79 7.44 5.39
N MET A 31 21.95 7.22 6.41
CA MET A 31 21.92 8.08 7.58
C MET A 31 23.18 7.92 8.44
N SER A 32 23.67 6.70 8.63
CA SER A 32 24.92 6.45 9.35
C SER A 32 26.10 7.11 8.62
N SER A 33 26.17 6.98 7.29
CA SER A 33 27.21 7.62 6.49
C SER A 33 27.12 9.16 6.51
N TYR A 34 25.91 9.73 6.44
CA TYR A 34 25.71 11.18 6.45
C TYR A 34 26.11 11.81 7.79
N LEU A 35 25.87 11.11 8.90
CA LEU A 35 26.16 11.59 10.26
C LEU A 35 27.53 11.15 10.78
N ASN A 36 28.28 10.36 10.00
CA ASN A 36 29.55 9.75 10.39
C ASN A 36 29.43 8.87 11.65
N PHE A 37 28.34 8.10 11.76
CA PHE A 37 28.18 7.11 12.83
C PHE A 37 28.80 5.78 12.41
N ASP A 38 29.71 5.29 13.25
CA ASP A 38 30.32 3.99 13.07
C ASP A 38 29.30 2.89 13.39
N PHE A 39 29.12 1.96 12.44
CA PHE A 39 28.28 0.79 12.63
C PHE A 39 29.03 -0.48 12.26
N SER A 40 28.66 -1.58 12.91
CA SER A 40 29.11 -2.92 12.54
C SER A 40 27.92 -3.85 12.30
N ILE A 41 28.09 -4.80 11.39
CA ILE A 41 27.05 -5.78 11.05
C ILE A 41 27.35 -7.06 11.82
N GLY A 42 26.53 -7.35 12.82
CA GLY A 42 26.58 -8.58 13.62
C GLY A 42 25.46 -9.55 13.24
N LEU A 43 25.40 -10.69 13.95
CA LEU A 43 24.36 -11.71 13.77
C LEU A 43 22.94 -11.19 14.08
N SER A 44 22.83 -10.20 14.96
CA SER A 44 21.57 -9.52 15.31
C SER A 44 21.26 -8.32 14.39
N GLY A 45 22.09 -8.05 13.38
CA GLY A 45 21.94 -6.93 12.45
C GLY A 45 22.90 -5.77 12.74
N PHE A 46 22.43 -4.54 12.46
CA PHE A 46 23.23 -3.33 12.63
C PHE A 46 23.41 -2.99 14.11
N THR A 47 24.66 -2.78 14.52
CA THR A 47 25.05 -2.37 15.86
C THR A 47 25.80 -1.05 15.81
N PHE A 48 25.60 -0.21 16.81
CA PHE A 48 26.20 1.11 16.94
C PHE A 48 26.92 1.21 18.28
N GLN A 49 27.92 2.09 18.37
CA GLN A 49 28.72 2.24 19.59
C GLN A 49 27.89 2.84 20.73
N ASN A 50 26.97 3.75 20.41
CA ASN A 50 26.13 4.42 21.37
C ASN A 50 24.63 4.08 21.20
N SER A 51 23.93 3.92 22.32
CA SER A 51 22.48 3.76 22.34
C SER A 51 21.75 4.94 21.70
N ILE A 52 22.28 6.16 21.84
CA ILE A 52 21.69 7.36 21.24
C ILE A 52 21.72 7.29 19.71
N GLU A 53 22.85 6.88 19.14
CA GLU A 53 23.03 6.71 17.69
C GLU A 53 22.10 5.61 17.16
N TYR A 54 22.01 4.48 17.87
CA TYR A 54 21.10 3.40 17.54
C TYR A 54 19.65 3.91 17.49
N ILE A 55 19.18 4.57 18.55
CA ILE A 55 17.79 5.08 18.62
C ILE A 55 17.54 6.08 17.50
N PHE A 56 18.49 6.98 17.22
CA PHE A 56 18.37 7.96 16.16
C PHE A 56 18.21 7.26 14.80
N ILE A 57 19.17 6.43 14.39
CA ILE A 57 19.15 5.77 13.09
C ILE A 57 17.92 4.87 12.96
N ASN A 58 17.58 4.13 14.00
CA ASN A 58 16.43 3.22 14.02
C ASN A 58 15.09 3.98 13.87
N SER A 59 14.99 5.17 14.47
CA SER A 59 13.79 6.02 14.40
C SER A 59 13.62 6.60 13.00
N TYR A 60 14.67 7.19 12.44
CA TYR A 60 14.57 7.86 11.14
C TYR A 60 14.47 6.86 9.97
N SER A 61 15.13 5.70 10.04
CA SER A 61 14.92 4.63 9.05
C SER A 61 13.50 4.06 9.10
N THR A 62 12.89 3.94 10.30
CA THR A 62 11.46 3.60 10.44
C THR A 62 10.58 4.68 9.79
N LEU A 63 10.88 5.96 10.00
CA LEU A 63 10.15 7.06 9.39
C LEU A 63 10.23 7.03 7.86
N VAL A 64 11.41 6.77 7.29
CA VAL A 64 11.57 6.63 5.84
C VAL A 64 10.75 5.44 5.32
N MET A 65 10.72 4.30 6.03
CA MET A 65 9.84 3.19 5.66
C MET A 65 8.37 3.60 5.66
N THR A 66 7.92 4.36 6.67
CA THR A 66 6.54 4.88 6.73
C THR A 66 6.23 5.76 5.54
N VAL A 67 7.13 6.66 5.14
CA VAL A 67 6.96 7.51 3.96
C VAL A 67 6.84 6.67 2.69
N VAL A 68 7.72 5.70 2.49
CA VAL A 68 7.67 4.81 1.32
C VAL A 68 6.35 4.01 1.29
N LEU A 69 5.88 3.57 2.45
CA LEU A 69 4.62 2.85 2.57
C LEU A 69 3.43 3.74 2.17
N VAL A 70 3.39 4.98 2.66
CA VAL A 70 2.35 5.95 2.32
C VAL A 70 2.37 6.29 0.83
N VAL A 71 3.56 6.48 0.25
CA VAL A 71 3.71 6.70 -1.20
C VAL A 71 3.20 5.49 -1.98
N GLY A 72 3.50 4.27 -1.53
CA GLY A 72 2.98 3.03 -2.12
C GLY A 72 1.46 2.94 -2.07
N LEU A 73 0.84 3.32 -0.95
CA LEU A 73 -0.62 3.38 -0.81
C LEU A 73 -1.24 4.45 -1.71
N ILE A 74 -0.67 5.67 -1.74
CA ILE A 74 -1.12 6.75 -2.63
C ILE A 74 -1.03 6.30 -4.10
N TYR A 75 0.04 5.61 -4.48
CA TYR A 75 0.19 5.06 -5.82
C TYR A 75 -0.95 4.09 -6.17
N VAL A 76 -1.33 3.19 -5.25
CA VAL A 76 -2.45 2.28 -5.47
C VAL A 76 -3.78 3.02 -5.55
N LEU A 77 -4.01 4.04 -4.71
CA LEU A 77 -5.22 4.87 -4.76
C LEU A 77 -5.34 5.65 -6.09
N ILE A 78 -4.25 6.26 -6.56
CA ILE A 78 -4.22 6.93 -7.87
C ILE A 78 -4.54 5.94 -8.99
N LYS A 79 -3.98 4.71 -8.90
CA LYS A 79 -4.26 3.66 -9.87
C LYS A 79 -5.74 3.23 -9.84
N SER A 80 -6.34 3.16 -8.65
CA SER A 80 -7.78 2.95 -8.46
C SER A 80 -8.59 4.04 -9.17
N TYR A 81 -8.28 5.30 -8.93
CA TYR A 81 -9.05 6.41 -9.48
C TYR A 81 -8.93 6.54 -11.01
N ALA A 82 -7.75 6.32 -11.59
CA ALA A 82 -7.47 6.64 -12.99
C ALA A 82 -7.58 5.47 -13.98
N PHE A 83 -7.34 4.23 -13.54
CA PHE A 83 -7.19 3.06 -14.42
C PHE A 83 -8.10 1.89 -14.07
N HIS A 84 -9.14 2.13 -13.27
CA HIS A 84 -10.13 1.13 -12.93
C HIS A 84 -11.07 0.88 -14.12
N ASP A 85 -11.28 -0.39 -14.45
CA ASP A 85 -12.07 -0.84 -15.60
C ASP A 85 -13.51 -0.31 -15.60
N SER A 86 -14.11 -0.14 -14.42
CA SER A 86 -15.47 0.38 -14.26
C SER A 86 -15.68 1.85 -14.67
N HIS A 87 -14.62 2.67 -14.74
CA HIS A 87 -14.71 4.12 -14.98
C HIS A 87 -13.74 4.65 -16.06
N ILE A 88 -12.91 3.79 -16.66
CA ILE A 88 -11.95 4.22 -17.67
C ILE A 88 -12.67 4.71 -18.94
N LYS A 89 -12.32 5.92 -19.41
CA LYS A 89 -12.91 6.48 -20.63
C LYS A 89 -12.51 5.65 -21.86
N PRO A 90 -13.42 5.36 -22.81
CA PRO A 90 -13.13 4.56 -24.00
C PRO A 90 -11.92 5.04 -24.81
N GLY A 91 -11.73 6.37 -24.92
CA GLY A 91 -10.57 6.95 -25.61
C GLY A 91 -9.24 6.69 -24.91
N VAL A 92 -9.23 6.59 -23.57
CA VAL A 92 -8.03 6.22 -22.79
C VAL A 92 -7.71 4.74 -22.99
N THR A 93 -8.74 3.89 -22.96
CA THR A 93 -8.63 2.46 -23.25
C THR A 93 -8.02 2.22 -24.63
N ALA A 94 -8.56 2.84 -25.68
CA ALA A 94 -8.04 2.72 -27.05
C ALA A 94 -6.56 3.12 -27.13
N LYS A 95 -6.19 4.24 -26.49
CA LYS A 95 -4.80 4.72 -26.46
C LYS A 95 -3.86 3.77 -25.70
N LEU A 96 -4.31 3.15 -24.60
CA LEU A 96 -3.51 2.16 -23.86
C LEU A 96 -3.27 0.88 -24.68
N PHE A 97 -4.27 0.46 -25.47
CA PHE A 97 -4.12 -0.66 -26.40
C PHE A 97 -3.16 -0.32 -27.56
N GLU A 98 -3.25 0.88 -28.15
CA GLU A 98 -2.31 1.36 -29.16
C GLU A 98 -0.86 1.39 -28.64
N LEU A 99 -0.68 1.83 -27.39
CA LEU A 99 0.62 1.87 -26.70
C LEU A 99 1.10 0.50 -26.21
N LYS A 100 0.36 -0.59 -26.47
CA LYS A 100 0.66 -1.96 -26.03
C LYS A 100 0.84 -2.11 -24.51
N ILE A 101 0.11 -1.31 -23.73
CA ILE A 101 0.12 -1.33 -22.26
C ILE A 101 -1.28 -1.58 -21.66
N PRO A 102 -2.06 -2.57 -22.15
CA PRO A 102 -3.40 -2.86 -21.62
C PRO A 102 -3.36 -3.33 -20.16
N ASN A 103 -2.21 -3.85 -19.69
CA ASN A 103 -1.98 -4.28 -18.31
C ASN A 103 -2.14 -3.14 -17.28
N LEU A 104 -2.19 -1.88 -17.74
CA LEU A 104 -2.43 -0.73 -16.85
C LEU A 104 -3.89 -0.66 -16.40
N ILE A 105 -4.81 -1.20 -17.20
CA ILE A 105 -6.23 -1.37 -16.84
C ILE A 105 -6.32 -2.47 -15.79
N GLN A 106 -7.01 -2.19 -14.69
CA GLN A 106 -7.10 -3.13 -13.57
C GLN A 106 -8.55 -3.37 -13.18
N SER A 107 -8.80 -4.60 -12.75
CA SER A 107 -10.06 -4.98 -12.10
C SER A 107 -10.10 -4.51 -10.65
N SER A 108 -11.32 -4.39 -10.10
CA SER A 108 -11.53 -4.12 -8.67
C SER A 108 -10.80 -5.12 -7.79
N PHE A 109 -10.88 -6.41 -8.12
CA PHE A 109 -10.17 -7.46 -7.40
C PHE A 109 -8.66 -7.19 -7.35
N ASP A 110 -8.09 -6.70 -8.45
CA ASP A 110 -6.67 -6.48 -8.54
C ASP A 110 -6.18 -5.31 -7.70
N ILE A 111 -6.92 -4.19 -7.77
CA ILE A 111 -6.64 -2.96 -7.03
C ILE A 111 -6.82 -3.18 -5.53
N TYR A 112 -7.99 -3.69 -5.10
CA TYR A 112 -8.30 -3.84 -3.69
C TYR A 112 -7.46 -4.91 -3.00
N SER A 113 -7.11 -6.00 -3.70
CA SER A 113 -6.15 -6.97 -3.16
C SER A 113 -4.77 -6.34 -2.96
N GLN A 114 -4.32 -5.49 -3.90
CA GLN A 114 -3.04 -4.81 -3.79
C GLN A 114 -3.06 -3.81 -2.62
N ALA A 115 -4.11 -3.00 -2.51
CA ALA A 115 -4.28 -2.04 -1.41
C ALA A 115 -4.35 -2.73 -0.04
N ALA A 116 -5.11 -3.83 0.09
CA ALA A 116 -5.21 -4.61 1.32
C ALA A 116 -3.84 -5.16 1.76
N ILE A 117 -2.99 -5.59 0.82
CA ILE A 117 -1.62 -6.03 1.09
C ILE A 117 -0.79 -4.86 1.64
N TRP A 118 -0.81 -3.69 1.00
CA TRP A 118 -0.09 -2.51 1.49
C TRP A 118 -0.55 -2.08 2.89
N ILE A 119 -1.85 -2.10 3.16
CA ILE A 119 -2.41 -1.81 4.49
C ILE A 119 -1.95 -2.85 5.52
N SER A 120 -1.88 -4.13 5.14
CA SER A 120 -1.36 -5.18 6.01
C SER A 120 0.09 -4.89 6.43
N TYR A 121 0.93 -4.38 5.51
CA TYR A 121 2.27 -3.91 5.84
C TYR A 121 2.26 -2.65 6.72
N ALA A 122 1.27 -1.75 6.57
CA ALA A 122 1.12 -0.58 7.45
C ALA A 122 0.85 -1.01 8.90
N TYR A 123 -0.02 -2.00 9.08
CA TYR A 123 -0.30 -2.60 10.39
C TYR A 123 0.90 -3.37 10.95
N LEU A 124 1.64 -4.11 10.12
CA LEU A 124 2.86 -4.79 10.54
C LEU A 124 3.91 -3.78 11.03
N LEU A 125 4.10 -2.69 10.29
CA LEU A 125 5.01 -1.61 10.69
C LEU A 125 4.52 -0.91 11.97
N LEU A 126 3.21 -0.71 12.14
CA LEU A 126 2.62 -0.16 13.36
C LEU A 126 2.90 -1.06 14.58
N ILE A 127 2.68 -2.37 14.46
CA ILE A 127 2.93 -3.33 15.55
C ILE A 127 4.42 -3.35 15.90
N VAL A 128 5.30 -3.48 14.90
CA VAL A 128 6.75 -3.53 15.10
C VAL A 128 7.26 -2.23 15.71
N SER A 129 6.86 -1.07 15.18
CA SER A 129 7.22 0.23 15.75
C SER A 129 6.65 0.43 17.16
N GLY A 130 5.47 -0.11 17.46
CA GLY A 130 4.89 -0.12 18.80
C GLY A 130 5.74 -0.93 19.80
N ILE A 131 6.16 -2.14 19.42
CA ILE A 131 7.09 -2.95 20.22
C ILE A 131 8.42 -2.21 20.42
N MET A 132 8.95 -1.58 19.37
CA MET A 132 10.21 -0.83 19.45
C MET A 132 10.07 0.40 20.36
N ALA A 133 8.98 1.15 20.27
CA ALA A 133 8.72 2.32 21.12
C ALA A 133 8.55 1.92 22.58
N TYR A 134 7.84 0.82 22.86
CA TYR A 134 7.69 0.27 24.21
C TYR A 134 9.05 -0.10 24.83
N ASN A 135 9.94 -0.70 24.04
CA ASN A 135 11.29 -1.06 24.46
C ASN A 135 12.32 0.09 24.37
N LYS A 136 11.88 1.33 24.11
CA LYS A 136 12.75 2.52 23.95
C LYS A 136 13.82 2.38 22.85
N LEU A 137 13.54 1.60 21.82
CA LEU A 137 14.42 1.38 20.66
C LEU A 137 14.23 2.43 19.56
N ILE A 138 13.12 3.18 19.60
CA ILE A 138 12.83 4.33 18.73
C ILE A 138 12.23 5.47 19.55
N TYR A 139 12.21 6.69 19.00
CA TYR A 139 11.48 7.80 19.57
C TYR A 139 9.97 7.58 19.52
N SER A 140 9.27 7.83 20.62
CA SER A 140 7.82 7.63 20.73
C SER A 140 7.01 8.48 19.74
N TRP A 141 7.50 9.68 19.38
CA TRP A 141 6.84 10.52 18.37
C TRP A 141 6.81 9.87 16.98
N VAL A 142 7.84 9.07 16.62
CA VAL A 142 7.83 8.33 15.35
C VAL A 142 6.73 7.28 15.36
N PHE A 143 6.57 6.55 16.47
CA PHE A 143 5.47 5.60 16.61
C PHE A 143 4.10 6.28 16.46
N TYR A 144 3.89 7.45 17.09
CA TYR A 144 2.63 8.18 16.93
C TYR A 144 2.38 8.65 15.49
N LEU A 145 3.43 9.00 14.73
CA LEU A 145 3.29 9.26 13.31
C LEU A 145 2.92 8.02 12.51
N VAL A 146 3.56 6.86 12.77
CA VAL A 146 3.18 5.60 12.12
C VAL A 146 1.72 5.27 12.42
N LEU A 147 1.30 5.39 13.68
CA LEU A 147 -0.09 5.18 14.10
C LEU A 147 -1.05 6.11 13.37
N GLY A 148 -0.76 7.42 13.36
CA GLY A 148 -1.59 8.41 12.69
C GLY A 148 -1.71 8.13 11.19
N MET A 149 -0.60 7.86 10.51
CA MET A 149 -0.60 7.56 9.08
C MET A 149 -1.35 6.27 8.77
N THR A 150 -1.14 5.20 9.54
CA THR A 150 -1.88 3.94 9.36
C THR A 150 -3.38 4.16 9.50
N VAL A 151 -3.84 4.85 10.55
CA VAL A 151 -5.26 5.16 10.74
C VAL A 151 -5.83 5.97 9.58
N VAL A 152 -5.15 7.05 9.17
CA VAL A 152 -5.58 7.90 8.06
C VAL A 152 -5.69 7.11 6.76
N THR A 153 -4.68 6.29 6.43
CA THR A 153 -4.71 5.47 5.22
C THR A 153 -5.80 4.40 5.23
N THR A 154 -6.08 3.80 6.40
CA THR A 154 -7.19 2.85 6.56
C THR A 154 -8.54 3.52 6.32
N VAL A 155 -8.74 4.73 6.86
CA VAL A 155 -9.98 5.49 6.65
C VAL A 155 -10.18 5.80 5.16
N PHE A 156 -9.14 6.31 4.47
CA PHE A 156 -9.23 6.57 3.04
C PHE A 156 -9.54 5.31 2.23
N PHE A 157 -8.94 4.19 2.57
CA PHE A 157 -9.20 2.92 1.90
C PHE A 157 -10.63 2.43 2.08
N ILE A 158 -11.19 2.54 3.29
CA ILE A 158 -12.58 2.16 3.56
C ILE A 158 -13.51 3.04 2.73
N PHE A 159 -13.29 4.37 2.70
CA PHE A 159 -14.11 5.27 1.89
C PHE A 159 -14.01 4.99 0.39
N ASP A 160 -12.84 4.63 -0.12
CA ASP A 160 -12.67 4.23 -1.52
C ASP A 160 -13.51 2.98 -1.86
N ILE A 161 -13.45 1.95 -1.01
CA ILE A 161 -14.25 0.73 -1.18
C ILE A 161 -15.75 1.03 -1.10
N GLU A 162 -16.18 1.80 -0.10
CA GLU A 162 -17.60 2.13 0.08
C GLU A 162 -18.16 2.89 -1.12
N ASN A 163 -17.39 3.82 -1.70
CA ASN A 163 -17.80 4.56 -2.88
C ASN A 163 -17.93 3.63 -4.09
N GLU A 164 -17.00 2.71 -4.31
CA GLU A 164 -17.09 1.76 -5.42
C GLU A 164 -18.30 0.81 -5.28
N ILE A 165 -18.56 0.33 -4.07
CA ILE A 165 -19.74 -0.53 -3.80
C ILE A 165 -21.04 0.23 -4.10
N LYS A 166 -21.13 1.52 -3.75
CA LYS A 166 -22.31 2.36 -4.06
C LYS A 166 -22.50 2.53 -5.56
N LEU A 167 -21.42 2.81 -6.30
CA LEU A 167 -21.45 2.96 -7.76
C LEU A 167 -21.87 1.65 -8.46
N SER A 168 -21.39 0.50 -7.96
CA SER A 168 -21.78 -0.81 -8.49
C SER A 168 -23.28 -1.08 -8.32
N LYS A 169 -23.85 -0.78 -7.14
CA LYS A 169 -25.29 -1.00 -6.88
C LYS A 169 -26.19 -0.12 -7.73
N GLN A 170 -25.77 1.12 -8.00
CA GLN A 170 -26.55 2.03 -8.83
C GLN A 170 -26.62 1.57 -10.29
N LYS A 171 -25.51 1.04 -10.83
CA LYS A 171 -25.51 0.44 -12.19
C LYS A 171 -26.44 -0.76 -12.26
N GLU A 172 -26.43 -1.63 -11.25
CA GLU A 172 -27.30 -2.81 -11.22
C GLU A 172 -28.79 -2.44 -11.24
N SER A 173 -29.21 -1.42 -10.47
CA SER A 173 -30.59 -0.94 -10.51
C SER A 173 -31.02 -0.34 -11.85
N GLU A 174 -30.10 0.30 -12.58
CA GLU A 174 -30.39 0.89 -13.91
C GLU A 174 -30.66 -0.21 -14.95
N TYR A 175 -29.86 -1.29 -14.95
CA TYR A 175 -30.09 -2.44 -15.83
C TYR A 175 -31.37 -3.21 -15.48
N ASP A 176 -31.70 -3.33 -14.19
CA ASP A 176 -32.95 -3.98 -13.76
C ASP A 176 -34.18 -3.19 -14.25
N GLU A 177 -34.14 -1.85 -14.25
CA GLU A 177 -35.25 -1.03 -14.80
C GLU A 177 -35.35 -1.15 -16.33
N ASP A 178 -34.22 -1.07 -17.05
CA ASP A 178 -34.20 -1.18 -18.52
C ASP A 178 -34.69 -2.54 -19.01
N THR A 179 -34.29 -3.63 -18.35
CA THR A 179 -34.75 -4.99 -18.71
C THR A 179 -36.25 -5.17 -18.46
N LEU A 180 -36.77 -4.61 -17.36
CA LEU A 180 -38.20 -4.62 -17.06
C LEU A 180 -39.00 -3.82 -18.09
N PHE A 181 -38.47 -2.69 -18.57
CA PHE A 181 -39.07 -1.91 -19.65
C PHE A 181 -39.12 -2.69 -20.97
N LEU A 182 -38.03 -3.34 -21.36
CA LEU A 182 -37.98 -4.14 -22.59
C LEU A 182 -38.94 -5.34 -22.55
N GLU A 183 -39.04 -6.03 -21.41
CA GLU A 183 -40.00 -7.14 -21.23
C GLU A 183 -41.47 -6.70 -21.25
N MET A 184 -41.76 -5.42 -20.96
CA MET A 184 -43.10 -4.85 -21.07
C MET A 184 -43.46 -4.39 -22.48
N GLU A 185 -42.48 -4.07 -23.33
CA GLU A 185 -42.70 -3.65 -24.73
C GLU A 185 -42.92 -4.86 -25.67
N ASP A 186 -42.41 -6.04 -25.30
CA ASP A 186 -42.56 -7.30 -26.05
C ASP A 186 -43.89 -8.05 -25.77
N LYS A 187 -44.82 -7.50 -24.97
CA LYS A 187 -46.14 -8.07 -24.66
C LYS A 187 -47.29 -7.26 -25.26
#